data_AF-A0A4S4LNT6-F1
#
_entry.id   AF-A0A4S4LNT6-F1
#
_cell.length_a   1.000
_cell.length_b   1.000
_cell.length_c   1.000
_cell.angle_alpha   90.00
_cell.angle_beta   90.00
_cell.angle_gamma   90.00
#
_symmetry.space_group_name_H-M   'P 1'
#
loop_
_entity.id
_entity.type
_entity.pdbx_description
1 polymer ?
#
loop_
_entity_poly.entity_id
_entity_poly.type
_entity_poly.pdbx_seq_one_letter_code
_entity_poly.pdbx_strand_id
1 'polypeptide(L)'
;MAPTDAELATGALKEEADCRFPAFTANDAVTLGLSLRKRFRGSSRHQKHGKGLVISVQTIVGHTLFSCTVGDLGSNVGDVSLDSWACLEGMIAVVRRTGHSSFYVEKGMGAMGKTPKQLGIQGDLRVNGGAFPIWLEVIVSGLQLPHWQED
;
A
#
# COMPACT_ATOMS: atom_id res chain seq x y z
N MET A 1 -0.69 -9.45 26.53
CA MET A 1 -1.81 -9.87 25.66
C MET A 1 -1.48 -9.41 24.25
N ALA A 2 -1.71 -10.22 23.22
CA ALA A 2 -1.51 -9.77 21.84
C ALA A 2 -2.65 -8.80 21.45
N PRO A 3 -2.40 -7.78 20.62
CA PRO A 3 -3.46 -6.87 20.17
C PRO A 3 -4.56 -7.60 19.42
N THR A 4 -5.80 -7.18 19.63
CA THR A 4 -6.97 -7.62 18.86
C THR A 4 -6.97 -7.01 17.46
N ASP A 5 -7.70 -7.63 16.53
CA ASP A 5 -7.85 -7.07 15.17
C ASP A 5 -8.47 -5.68 15.18
N ALA A 6 -9.36 -5.37 16.14
CA ALA A 6 -9.94 -4.04 16.29
C ALA A 6 -8.88 -3.00 16.71
N GLU A 7 -7.98 -3.35 17.64
CA GLU A 7 -6.88 -2.48 18.07
C GLU A 7 -5.87 -2.27 16.94
N LEU A 8 -5.55 -3.32 16.18
CA LEU A 8 -4.66 -3.23 15.02
C LEU A 8 -5.25 -2.37 13.91
N ALA A 9 -6.56 -2.51 13.62
CA ALA A 9 -7.24 -1.66 12.65
C ALA A 9 -7.24 -0.19 13.09
N THR A 10 -7.51 0.07 14.37
CA THR A 10 -7.47 1.43 14.92
C THR A 10 -6.08 2.04 14.81
N GLY A 11 -5.03 1.28 15.14
CA GLY A 11 -3.64 1.71 14.97
C GLY A 11 -3.29 2.02 13.52
N ALA A 12 -3.64 1.13 12.60
CA ALA A 12 -3.38 1.33 11.16
C ALA A 12 -4.09 2.57 10.61
N LEU A 13 -5.34 2.82 11.00
CA LEU A 13 -6.08 4.01 10.57
C LEU A 13 -5.43 5.30 11.06
N LYS A 14 -4.87 5.29 12.28
CA LYS A 14 -4.12 6.42 12.81
C LYS A 14 -2.83 6.65 12.02
N GLU A 15 -2.06 5.59 11.76
CA GLU A 15 -0.84 5.68 10.96
C GLU A 15 -1.12 6.19 9.53
N GLU A 16 -2.23 5.75 8.91
CA GLU A 16 -2.69 6.27 7.62
C GLU A 16 -3.00 7.76 7.63
N ALA A 17 -3.57 8.27 8.73
CA ALA A 17 -3.89 9.68 8.88
C ALA A 17 -2.63 10.54 9.01
N ASP A 18 -1.62 10.03 9.72
CA ASP A 18 -0.36 10.71 10.01
C ASP A 18 0.64 10.67 8.84
N CYS A 19 0.60 9.62 8.01
CA CYS A 19 1.50 9.47 6.85
C CYS A 19 1.01 10.24 5.62
N ARG A 20 1.29 11.55 5.58
CA ARG A 20 1.02 12.42 4.44
C ARG A 20 2.28 13.09 3.90
N PHE A 21 2.30 13.32 2.59
CA PHE A 21 3.38 14.01 1.90
C PHE A 21 2.92 15.39 1.44
N PRO A 22 3.71 16.46 1.59
CA PRO A 22 3.36 17.77 1.04
C PRO A 22 3.32 17.76 -0.50
N ALA A 23 4.15 16.90 -1.12
CA ALA A 23 4.15 16.61 -2.55
C ALA A 23 4.72 15.20 -2.76
N PHE A 24 4.40 14.57 -3.89
CA PHE A 24 4.95 13.26 -4.25
C PHE A 24 5.24 13.18 -5.75
N THR A 25 6.52 13.09 -6.10
CA THR A 25 7.02 13.07 -7.47
C THR A 25 7.50 11.67 -7.88
N ALA A 26 7.85 11.49 -9.15
CA ALA A 26 8.48 10.25 -9.62
C ALA A 26 9.83 9.97 -8.92
N ASN A 27 10.60 11.02 -8.60
CA ASN A 27 11.86 10.87 -7.85
C ASN A 27 11.62 10.39 -6.41
N ASP A 28 10.53 10.83 -5.78
CA ASP A 28 10.13 10.37 -4.46
C ASP A 28 9.72 8.89 -4.50
N ALA A 29 8.98 8.48 -5.54
CA ALA A 29 8.63 7.08 -5.78
C ALA A 29 9.87 6.19 -5.92
N VAL A 30 10.86 6.63 -6.70
CA VAL A 30 12.13 5.90 -6.88
C VAL A 30 12.89 5.80 -5.56
N THR A 31 13.03 6.92 -4.83
CA THR A 31 13.72 6.97 -3.54
C THR A 31 13.04 6.06 -2.51
N LEU A 32 11.71 6.13 -2.40
CA LEU A 32 10.92 5.29 -1.51
C LEU A 32 11.10 3.82 -1.85
N GLY A 33 10.94 3.47 -3.13
CA GLY A 33 11.08 2.10 -3.63
C GLY A 33 12.46 1.50 -3.36
N LEU A 34 13.53 2.25 -3.64
CA LEU A 34 14.91 1.83 -3.36
C LEU A 34 15.17 1.69 -1.85
N SER A 35 14.60 2.56 -1.02
CA SER A 35 14.73 2.49 0.44
C SER A 35 14.03 1.26 1.01
N LEU A 36 12.82 0.95 0.55
CA LEU A 36 12.09 -0.29 0.90
C LEU A 36 12.87 -1.52 0.47
N ARG A 37 13.38 -1.53 -0.77
CA ARG A 37 14.24 -2.61 -1.28
C ARG A 37 15.48 -2.80 -0.41
N LYS A 38 16.20 -1.73 -0.08
CA LYS A 38 17.41 -1.77 0.76
C LYS A 38 17.07 -2.33 2.15
N ARG A 39 15.99 -1.84 2.77
CA ARG A 39 15.53 -2.31 4.09
C ARG A 39 15.16 -3.79 4.07
N PHE A 40 14.39 -4.24 3.07
CA PHE A 40 14.01 -5.66 2.96
C PHE A 40 15.21 -6.56 2.72
N ARG A 41 16.15 -6.15 1.84
CA ARG A 41 17.40 -6.88 1.62
C ARG A 41 18.21 -7.06 2.91
N GLY A 42 18.19 -6.10 3.82
CA GLY A 42 18.87 -6.20 5.12
C GLY A 42 18.10 -6.99 6.19
N SER A 43 16.85 -7.40 5.92
CA SER A 43 16.02 -8.11 6.90
C SER A 43 16.40 -9.60 7.02
N SER A 44 16.10 -10.21 8.18
CA SER A 44 16.26 -11.66 8.38
C SER A 44 15.41 -12.48 7.41
N ARG A 45 14.23 -11.98 7.00
CA ARG A 45 13.35 -12.63 6.01
C ARG A 45 14.09 -12.89 4.71
N HIS A 46 14.88 -11.93 4.24
CA HIS A 46 15.67 -12.11 3.03
C HIS A 46 17.00 -12.83 3.33
N GLN A 47 17.79 -12.31 4.27
CA GLN A 47 19.15 -12.80 4.54
C GLN A 47 19.22 -14.26 5.02
N LYS A 48 18.28 -14.68 5.87
CA LYS A 48 18.29 -16.03 6.46
C LYS A 48 17.35 -17.00 5.76
N HIS A 49 16.23 -16.50 5.26
CA HIS A 49 15.15 -17.35 4.73
C HIS A 49 14.98 -17.24 3.20
N GLY A 50 15.85 -16.47 2.52
CA GLY A 50 15.85 -16.35 1.07
C GLY A 50 14.54 -15.83 0.49
N LYS A 51 13.71 -15.12 1.27
CA LYS A 51 12.39 -14.69 0.80
C LYS A 51 12.50 -13.57 -0.22
N GLY A 52 11.67 -13.65 -1.26
CA GLY A 52 11.49 -12.61 -2.25
C GLY A 52 10.51 -11.51 -1.83
N LEU A 53 10.51 -10.40 -2.56
CA LEU A 53 9.56 -9.30 -2.43
C LEU A 53 9.31 -8.65 -3.80
N VAL A 54 8.06 -8.31 -4.07
CA VAL A 54 7.66 -7.41 -5.18
C VAL A 54 7.28 -6.06 -4.59
N ILE A 55 7.69 -4.98 -5.25
CA ILE A 55 7.38 -3.60 -4.86
C ILE A 55 6.84 -2.88 -6.09
N SER A 56 5.74 -2.16 -5.94
CA SER A 56 5.21 -1.25 -6.95
C SER A 56 4.71 0.02 -6.28
N VAL A 57 5.02 1.16 -6.89
CA VAL A 57 4.45 2.47 -6.56
C VAL A 57 3.73 2.94 -7.81
N GLN A 58 2.43 3.16 -7.70
CA GLN A 58 1.57 3.52 -8.83
C GLN A 58 0.74 4.75 -8.48
N THR A 59 0.39 5.51 -9.52
CA THR A 59 -0.67 6.50 -9.42
C THR A 59 -2.04 5.83 -9.22
N ILE A 60 -3.05 6.62 -8.84
CA ILE A 60 -4.41 6.10 -8.63
C ILE A 60 -4.99 5.46 -9.90
N VAL A 61 -4.60 5.94 -11.09
CA VAL A 61 -5.04 5.42 -12.40
C VAL A 61 -4.20 4.23 -12.92
N GLY A 62 -3.16 3.80 -12.20
CA GLY A 62 -2.36 2.63 -12.61
C GLY A 62 -1.03 2.92 -13.30
N HIS A 63 -0.66 4.19 -13.50
CA HIS A 63 0.68 4.48 -14.03
C HIS A 63 1.75 4.13 -12.99
N THR A 64 2.64 3.22 -13.35
CA THR A 64 3.77 2.79 -12.52
C THR A 64 4.85 3.87 -12.47
N LEU A 65 5.15 4.35 -11.26
CA LEU A 65 6.24 5.29 -11.00
C LEU A 65 7.53 4.57 -10.56
N PHE A 66 7.38 3.43 -9.89
CA PHE A 66 8.48 2.54 -9.50
C PHE A 66 8.01 1.10 -9.44
N SER A 67 8.85 0.16 -9.87
CA SER A 67 8.59 -1.28 -9.75
C SER A 67 9.90 -2.04 -9.64
N CYS A 68 9.98 -2.99 -8.70
CA CYS A 68 11.15 -3.86 -8.61
C CYS A 68 10.85 -5.18 -7.89
N THR A 69 11.69 -6.17 -8.16
CA THR A 69 11.78 -7.42 -7.39
C THR A 69 13.01 -7.42 -6.48
N VAL A 70 12.91 -8.18 -5.39
CA VAL A 70 14.05 -8.58 -4.54
C VAL A 70 13.99 -10.10 -4.40
N GLY A 71 15.13 -10.77 -4.58
CA GLY A 71 15.17 -12.22 -4.77
C GLY A 71 15.46 -12.56 -6.23
N ASP A 72 15.59 -13.84 -6.52
CA ASP A 72 15.76 -14.32 -7.89
C ASP A 72 14.36 -14.61 -8.48
N LEU A 73 14.28 -14.95 -9.76
CA LEU A 73 13.02 -15.36 -10.37
C LEU A 73 13.03 -16.88 -10.49
N GLY A 74 12.11 -17.55 -9.77
CA GLY A 74 11.88 -18.98 -9.90
C GLY A 74 13.01 -19.90 -9.40
N SER A 75 13.90 -19.41 -8.54
CA SER A 75 15.06 -20.20 -8.09
C SER A 75 14.75 -21.15 -6.91
N ASN A 76 13.81 -20.78 -6.02
CA ASN A 76 13.58 -21.47 -4.74
C ASN A 76 12.14 -21.36 -4.23
N VAL A 77 11.79 -22.21 -3.24
CA VAL A 77 10.53 -22.14 -2.48
C VAL A 77 10.47 -20.86 -1.63
N GLY A 78 9.78 -19.84 -2.14
CA GLY A 78 9.63 -18.54 -1.47
C GLY A 78 10.19 -17.34 -2.23
N ASP A 79 10.56 -17.56 -3.49
CA ASP A 79 11.02 -16.52 -4.41
C ASP A 79 9.85 -15.83 -5.14
N VAL A 80 10.14 -14.75 -5.86
CA VAL A 80 9.12 -13.98 -6.59
C VAL A 80 8.54 -14.80 -7.75
N SER A 81 7.21 -14.84 -7.84
CA SER A 81 6.44 -15.53 -8.89
C SER A 81 5.42 -14.60 -9.56
N LEU A 82 4.77 -15.07 -10.64
CA LEU A 82 3.64 -14.36 -11.25
C LEU A 82 2.47 -14.18 -10.26
N ASP A 83 2.24 -15.17 -9.39
CA ASP A 83 1.23 -15.05 -8.33
C ASP A 83 1.56 -13.94 -7.33
N SER A 84 2.85 -13.65 -7.13
CA SER A 84 3.28 -12.54 -6.27
C SER A 84 2.83 -11.20 -6.84
N TRP A 85 2.95 -11.01 -8.16
CA TRP A 85 2.46 -9.81 -8.85
C TRP A 85 0.94 -9.73 -8.86
N ALA A 86 0.24 -10.83 -9.11
CA ALA A 86 -1.23 -10.88 -9.03
C ALA A 86 -1.73 -10.55 -7.61
N CYS A 87 -1.04 -11.04 -6.58
CA CYS A 87 -1.34 -10.70 -5.19
C CYS A 87 -1.13 -9.20 -4.92
N LEU A 88 -0.02 -8.63 -5.39
CA LEU A 88 0.28 -7.21 -5.28
C LEU A 88 -0.80 -6.35 -5.93
N GLU A 89 -1.19 -6.65 -7.18
CA GLU A 89 -2.23 -5.89 -7.88
C GLU A 89 -3.58 -5.98 -7.17
N GLY A 90 -3.91 -7.14 -6.61
CA GLY A 90 -5.13 -7.30 -5.84
C GLY A 90 -5.15 -6.50 -4.54
N MET A 91 -4.00 -6.33 -3.87
CA MET A 91 -3.88 -5.45 -2.70
C MET A 91 -3.98 -3.98 -3.09
N ILE A 92 -3.39 -3.58 -4.22
CA ILE A 92 -3.54 -2.22 -4.77
C ILE A 92 -5.00 -1.93 -5.12
N ALA A 93 -5.71 -2.89 -5.70
CA ALA A 93 -7.12 -2.76 -6.02
C ALA A 93 -7.99 -2.57 -4.75
N VAL A 94 -7.62 -3.20 -3.62
CA VAL A 94 -8.25 -2.91 -2.31
C VAL A 94 -8.05 -1.44 -1.94
N VAL A 95 -6.82 -0.93 -1.97
CA VAL A 95 -6.52 0.47 -1.63
C VAL A 95 -7.28 1.43 -2.53
N ARG A 96 -7.31 1.17 -3.85
CA ARG A 96 -8.06 2.01 -4.82
C ARG A 96 -9.56 2.01 -4.54
N ARG A 97 -10.13 0.88 -4.13
CA ARG A 97 -11.56 0.75 -3.88
C ARG A 97 -11.99 1.36 -2.54
N THR A 98 -11.15 1.25 -1.52
CA THR A 98 -11.53 1.63 -0.14
C THR A 98 -10.93 2.95 0.32
N GLY A 99 -9.85 3.42 -0.31
CA GLY A 99 -9.06 4.54 0.21
C GLY A 99 -8.28 4.20 1.48
N HIS A 100 -8.11 2.93 1.83
CA HIS A 100 -7.41 2.51 3.04
C HIS A 100 -6.36 1.44 2.75
N SER A 101 -5.34 1.31 3.60
CA SER A 101 -4.34 0.26 3.47
C SER A 101 -5.01 -1.11 3.47
N SER A 102 -4.45 -2.04 2.70
CA SER A 102 -4.99 -3.40 2.65
C SER A 102 -4.89 -4.11 4.01
N PHE A 103 -3.97 -3.66 4.88
CA PHE A 103 -3.85 -4.13 6.26
C PHE A 103 -4.99 -3.62 7.16
N TYR A 104 -5.33 -2.32 7.10
CA TYR A 104 -6.50 -1.79 7.80
C TYR A 104 -7.77 -2.54 7.43
N VAL A 105 -7.98 -2.76 6.13
CA VAL A 105 -9.16 -3.48 5.63
C VAL A 105 -9.16 -4.95 6.11
N GLU A 106 -8.01 -5.61 6.10
CA GLU A 106 -7.87 -6.98 6.63
C GLU A 106 -8.26 -7.06 8.10
N LYS A 107 -7.72 -6.16 8.94
CA LYS A 107 -7.99 -6.16 10.38
C LYS A 107 -9.40 -5.71 10.72
N GLY A 108 -9.94 -4.71 10.03
CA GLY A 108 -11.34 -4.31 10.18
C GLY A 108 -12.30 -5.47 9.84
N MET A 109 -12.02 -6.21 8.78
CA MET A 109 -12.78 -7.40 8.41
C MET A 109 -12.69 -8.50 9.47
N GLY A 110 -11.49 -8.76 10.00
CA GLY A 110 -11.26 -9.73 11.09
C GLY A 110 -11.99 -9.36 12.38
N ALA A 111 -11.97 -8.08 12.77
CA ALA A 111 -12.70 -7.56 13.92
C ALA A 111 -14.22 -7.74 13.80
N MET A 112 -14.75 -7.71 12.58
CA MET A 112 -16.17 -7.97 12.31
C MET A 112 -16.51 -9.47 12.21
N GLY A 113 -15.52 -10.36 12.29
CA GLY A 113 -15.71 -11.80 12.11
C GLY A 113 -16.23 -12.17 10.73
N LYS A 114 -16.03 -11.31 9.72
CA LYS A 114 -16.51 -11.54 8.35
C LYS A 114 -15.41 -12.08 7.46
N THR A 115 -15.80 -12.89 6.50
CA THR A 115 -14.93 -13.34 5.41
C THR A 115 -15.03 -12.39 4.21
N PRO A 116 -14.05 -12.39 3.29
CA PRO A 116 -14.12 -11.62 2.05
C PRO A 116 -15.43 -11.88 1.27
N LYS A 117 -15.86 -13.14 1.20
CA LYS A 117 -17.11 -13.54 0.53
C LYS A 117 -18.34 -12.85 1.13
N GLN A 118 -18.43 -12.76 2.46
CA GLN A 118 -19.54 -12.13 3.17
C GLN A 118 -19.57 -10.59 3.02
N LEU A 119 -18.46 -9.99 2.62
CA LEU A 119 -18.36 -8.56 2.31
C LEU A 119 -18.54 -8.25 0.82
N GLY A 120 -18.89 -9.25 0.00
CA GLY A 120 -18.99 -9.07 -1.45
C GLY A 120 -17.62 -8.77 -2.10
N ILE A 121 -16.53 -9.11 -1.42
CA ILE A 121 -15.17 -9.02 -1.96
C ILE A 121 -14.97 -10.27 -2.81
N GLN A 122 -15.13 -10.10 -4.11
CA GLN A 122 -14.95 -11.13 -5.13
C GLN A 122 -14.05 -10.58 -6.25
N GLY A 123 -13.53 -11.47 -7.10
CA GLY A 123 -12.66 -11.11 -8.22
C GLY A 123 -11.22 -10.81 -7.79
N ASP A 124 -10.64 -9.75 -8.32
CA ASP A 124 -9.21 -9.47 -8.25
C ASP A 124 -8.72 -8.90 -6.91
N LEU A 125 -9.63 -8.64 -5.95
CA LEU A 125 -9.27 -8.04 -4.67
C LEU A 125 -8.55 -9.04 -3.74
N ARG A 126 -7.44 -8.58 -3.13
CA ARG A 126 -6.66 -9.35 -2.15
C ARG A 126 -6.58 -8.59 -0.82
N VAL A 127 -7.39 -9.03 0.16
CA VAL A 127 -7.50 -8.40 1.47
C VAL A 127 -6.48 -9.02 2.42
N ASN A 128 -5.24 -8.61 2.23
CA ASN A 128 -4.07 -9.01 3.00
C ASN A 128 -3.17 -7.78 3.15
N GLY A 129 -2.49 -7.61 4.28
CA GLY A 129 -1.58 -6.49 4.50
C GLY A 129 -0.41 -6.47 3.51
N GLY A 130 -0.16 -5.30 2.93
CA GLY A 130 0.98 -5.09 2.02
C GLY A 130 0.89 -3.87 1.10
N ALA A 131 -0.31 -3.32 0.88
CA ALA A 131 -0.51 -2.08 0.13
C ALA A 131 -0.95 -0.93 1.04
N PHE A 132 -0.46 0.28 0.76
CA PHE A 132 -0.69 1.47 1.57
C PHE A 132 -0.94 2.69 0.66
N PRO A 133 -1.93 3.56 0.96
CA PRO A 133 -2.19 4.75 0.18
C PRO A 133 -1.13 5.84 0.44
N ILE A 134 -0.60 6.45 -0.61
CA ILE A 134 0.27 7.62 -0.49
C ILE A 134 -0.62 8.86 -0.56
N TRP A 135 -0.86 9.49 0.59
CA TRP A 135 -1.67 10.70 0.68
C TRP A 135 -0.86 11.96 0.55
N LEU A 136 -1.46 12.98 -0.09
CA LEU A 136 -0.92 14.32 -0.13
C LEU A 136 -1.58 15.20 0.94
N GLU A 137 -0.80 16.12 1.52
CA GLU A 137 -1.36 17.21 2.31
C GLU A 137 -2.10 18.18 1.37
N VAL A 138 -3.33 18.54 1.73
CA VAL A 138 -4.04 19.62 1.05
C VAL A 138 -3.54 20.92 1.66
N ILE A 139 -2.52 21.53 1.05
CA ILE A 139 -2.12 22.89 1.41
C ILE A 139 -3.14 23.83 0.74
N VAL A 140 -4.16 24.22 1.50
CA VAL A 140 -5.01 25.36 1.12
C VAL A 140 -4.18 26.63 1.34
N SER A 141 -3.32 26.94 0.37
CA SER A 141 -2.82 28.30 0.24
C SER A 141 -4.03 29.16 -0.10
N GLY A 142 -4.25 30.25 0.63
CA GLY A 142 -5.40 31.13 0.44
C GLY A 142 -5.46 31.64 -1.00
N LEU A 143 -6.20 30.94 -1.85
CA LEU A 143 -6.65 31.45 -3.12
C LEU A 143 -7.68 32.53 -2.78
N GLN A 144 -7.21 33.76 -2.60
CA GLN A 144 -8.05 34.92 -2.82
C GLN A 144 -8.48 34.82 -4.28
N LEU A 145 -9.72 34.38 -4.51
CA LEU A 145 -10.31 34.43 -5.85
C LEU A 145 -10.20 35.88 -6.34
N PRO A 146 -9.72 36.14 -7.57
CA PRO A 146 -9.75 37.49 -8.10
C PRO A 146 -11.20 37.97 -8.06
N HIS A 147 -11.42 39.13 -7.41
CA HIS A 147 -12.68 39.83 -7.49
C HIS A 147 -12.96 40.11 -8.97
N TRP A 148 -13.92 39.38 -9.54
CA TRP A 148 -14.53 39.79 -10.79
C TRP A 148 -15.26 41.10 -10.51
N GLN A 149 -14.71 42.22 -10.97
CA GLN A 149 -15.48 43.45 -11.13
C GLN A 149 -16.38 43.23 -12.34
N GLU A 150 -17.68 43.14 -12.08
CA GLU A 150 -18.69 43.32 -13.12
C GLU A 150 -18.69 44.82 -13.49
N ASP A 151 -18.45 45.10 -14.77
CA ASP A 151 -18.73 46.40 -15.40
C ASP A 151 -20.24 46.56 -15.64
#